data_AF-A0A8J9YT01-F1
#
_entry.id   AF-A0A8J9YT01-F1
#
_cell.length_a   1.000
_cell.length_b   1.000
_cell.length_c   1.000
_cell.angle_alpha   90.00
_cell.angle_beta   90.00
_cell.angle_gamma   90.00
#
_symmetry.space_group_name_H-M   'P 1'
#
loop_
_entity.id
_entity.type
_entity.pdbx_description
1 polymer ?
#
loop_
_entity_poly.entity_id
_entity_poly.type
_entity_poly.pdbx_seq_one_letter_code
_entity_poly.pdbx_strand_id
1 'polypeptide(L)'
;MREDIYKDLECDFLAQVEDALEHTAPKRQQDKQLQAIMTTFERENLTCCIHLGVFEKSPRLLPCLHHLCDDCLTALMRNCITFRCPLCMKKYWVPWQGIKAFKQDPRLLSLRNKLKQAMNSRRTTLRHLLNSAFLPWV
;
A
#
# COMPACT_ATOMS: atom_id res chain seq x y z
N MET A 1 56.78 -14.19 3.24
CA MET A 1 56.26 -15.19 2.27
C MET A 1 54.96 -15.85 2.75
N ARG A 2 54.78 -16.20 4.03
CA ARG A 2 53.53 -16.83 4.53
C ARG A 2 52.47 -15.81 4.97
N GLU A 3 52.89 -14.62 5.42
CA GLU A 3 52.00 -13.51 5.80
C GLU A 3 51.41 -12.77 4.59
N ASP A 4 52.14 -12.75 3.47
CA ASP A 4 51.72 -12.08 2.24
C ASP A 4 50.51 -12.80 1.63
N ILE A 5 50.54 -14.13 1.62
CA ILE A 5 49.45 -15.00 1.18
C ILE A 5 48.18 -14.78 2.02
N TYR A 6 48.32 -14.58 3.34
CA TYR A 6 47.17 -14.43 4.24
C TYR A 6 46.46 -13.08 4.01
N LYS A 7 47.22 -12.02 3.73
CA LYS A 7 46.67 -10.69 3.40
C LYS A 7 45.98 -10.67 2.03
N ASP A 8 46.51 -11.39 1.05
CA ASP A 8 45.90 -11.48 -0.28
C ASP A 8 44.55 -12.23 -0.21
N LEU A 9 44.48 -13.31 0.58
CA LEU A 9 43.23 -14.04 0.86
C LEU A 9 42.18 -13.20 1.61
N GLU A 10 42.61 -12.34 2.55
CA GLU A 10 41.71 -11.42 3.26
C GLU A 10 41.16 -10.31 2.34
N CYS A 11 42.00 -9.77 1.45
CA CYS A 11 41.57 -8.78 0.46
C CYS A 11 40.58 -9.37 -0.55
N ASP A 12 40.80 -10.60 -1.03
CA ASP A 12 39.89 -11.29 -1.94
C ASP A 12 38.54 -11.60 -1.28
N PHE A 13 38.55 -11.96 0.00
CA PHE A 13 37.34 -12.20 0.77
C PHE A 13 36.55 -10.91 1.04
N LEU A 14 37.24 -9.83 1.41
CA LEU A 14 36.60 -8.52 1.62
C LEU A 14 36.03 -7.96 0.31
N ALA A 15 36.74 -8.09 -0.81
CA ALA A 15 36.26 -7.68 -2.12
C ALA A 15 35.02 -8.49 -2.56
N GLN A 16 34.98 -9.80 -2.28
CA GLN A 16 33.78 -10.62 -2.53
C GLN A 16 32.58 -10.21 -1.67
N VAL A 17 32.83 -9.82 -0.41
CA VAL A 17 31.76 -9.33 0.48
C VAL A 17 31.24 -7.96 0.02
N GLU A 18 32.13 -7.05 -0.37
CA GLU A 18 31.76 -5.74 -0.92
C GLU A 18 31.01 -5.88 -2.25
N ASP A 19 31.47 -6.75 -3.15
CA ASP A 19 30.81 -7.02 -4.44
C ASP A 19 29.42 -7.64 -4.22
N ALA A 20 29.29 -8.60 -3.30
CA ALA A 20 28.00 -9.17 -2.92
C ALA A 20 27.06 -8.12 -2.30
N LEU A 21 27.57 -7.17 -1.52
CA LEU A 21 26.80 -6.06 -0.95
C LEU A 21 26.40 -5.04 -2.03
N GLU A 22 27.27 -4.70 -2.98
CA GLU A 22 26.97 -3.81 -4.11
C GLU A 22 25.95 -4.43 -5.08
N HIS A 23 26.01 -5.73 -5.31
CA HIS A 23 25.03 -6.48 -6.11
C HIS A 23 23.63 -6.52 -5.44
N THR A 24 23.49 -6.15 -4.16
CA THR A 24 22.17 -5.93 -3.53
C THR A 24 21.57 -4.54 -3.78
N ALA A 25 22.36 -3.56 -4.23
CA ALA A 25 21.93 -2.20 -4.53
C ALA A 25 20.84 -2.10 -5.62
N PRO A 26 20.92 -2.79 -6.77
CA PRO A 26 19.85 -2.75 -7.79
C PRO A 26 18.52 -3.31 -7.27
N LYS A 27 18.57 -4.36 -6.44
CA LYS A 27 17.38 -4.94 -5.79
C LYS A 27 16.75 -3.96 -4.79
N ARG A 28 17.59 -3.25 -4.02
CA ARG A 28 17.17 -2.21 -3.06
C ARG A 28 16.53 -1.00 -3.74
N GLN A 29 17.02 -0.59 -4.92
CA GLN A 29 16.44 0.51 -5.68
C GLN A 29 15.10 0.12 -6.32
N GLN A 30 15.00 -1.10 -6.87
CA GLN A 30 13.75 -1.65 -7.38
C GLN A 30 12.68 -1.78 -6.28
N ASP A 31 13.08 -2.20 -5.07
CA ASP A 31 12.16 -2.30 -3.93
C ASP A 31 11.58 -0.95 -3.52
N LYS A 32 12.41 0.10 -3.47
CA LYS A 32 11.99 1.48 -3.19
C LYS A 32 11.03 2.00 -4.27
N GLN A 33 11.34 1.76 -5.54
CA GLN A 33 10.48 2.18 -6.65
C GLN A 33 9.12 1.48 -6.61
N LEU A 34 9.09 0.16 -6.39
CA LEU A 34 7.85 -0.59 -6.24
C LEU A 34 7.03 -0.09 -5.05
N GLN A 35 7.69 0.20 -3.92
CA GLN A 35 7.01 0.75 -2.75
C GLN A 35 6.39 2.12 -3.05
N ALA A 36 7.12 3.01 -3.73
CA ALA A 36 6.61 4.31 -4.14
C ALA A 36 5.38 4.17 -5.04
N ILE A 37 5.44 3.32 -6.07
CA ILE A 37 4.30 3.03 -6.96
C ILE A 37 3.08 2.54 -6.17
N MET A 38 3.27 1.58 -5.26
CA MET A 38 2.18 1.05 -4.44
C MET A 38 1.55 2.13 -3.55
N THR A 39 2.36 2.98 -2.92
CA THR A 39 1.85 4.07 -2.06
C THR A 39 1.11 5.15 -2.85
N THR A 40 1.61 5.50 -4.04
CA THR A 40 0.93 6.46 -4.93
C THR A 40 -0.40 5.89 -5.41
N PHE A 41 -0.41 4.62 -5.83
CA PHE A 41 -1.62 3.94 -6.26
C PHE A 41 -2.69 3.90 -5.15
N GLU A 42 -2.30 3.57 -3.91
CA GLU A 42 -3.22 3.59 -2.75
C GLU A 42 -3.79 4.99 -2.52
N ARG A 43 -2.93 6.02 -2.57
CA ARG A 43 -3.36 7.41 -2.40
C ARG A 43 -4.37 7.83 -3.46
N GLU A 44 -4.12 7.52 -4.72
CA GLU A 44 -4.95 7.99 -5.84
C GLU A 44 -6.27 7.22 -5.99
N ASN A 45 -6.28 5.93 -5.67
CA ASN A 45 -7.41 5.04 -6.00
C ASN A 45 -8.18 4.55 -4.77
N LEU A 46 -7.58 4.61 -3.59
CA LEU A 46 -8.13 3.98 -2.38
C LEU A 46 -8.29 4.96 -1.22
N THR A 47 -8.22 6.27 -1.46
CA THR A 47 -8.50 7.30 -0.46
C THR A 47 -9.78 8.06 -0.76
N CYS A 48 -10.43 8.55 0.30
CA CYS A 48 -11.55 9.46 0.16
C CYS A 48 -11.05 10.88 -0.07
N CYS A 49 -11.58 11.57 -1.07
CA CYS A 49 -11.20 12.96 -1.35
C CYS A 49 -11.66 13.98 -0.29
N ILE A 50 -12.58 13.61 0.61
CA ILE A 50 -13.05 14.51 1.67
C ILE A 50 -12.15 14.44 2.90
N HIS A 51 -11.93 13.26 3.45
CA HIS A 51 -11.12 13.08 4.68
C HIS A 51 -9.65 12.71 4.39
N LEU A 52 -9.27 12.56 3.12
CA LEU A 52 -7.92 12.26 2.63
C LEU A 52 -7.28 10.98 3.22
N GLY A 53 -8.09 10.12 3.82
CA GLY A 53 -7.67 8.85 4.41
C GLY A 53 -8.04 7.67 3.51
N VAL A 54 -7.34 6.55 3.70
CA VAL A 54 -7.62 5.29 3.01
C VAL A 54 -9.00 4.76 3.40
N PHE A 55 -9.75 4.20 2.45
CA PHE A 55 -11.04 3.58 2.73
C PHE A 55 -10.89 2.41 3.71
N GLU A 56 -11.48 2.55 4.90
CA GLU A 56 -11.51 1.50 5.92
C GLU A 56 -12.59 0.44 5.62
N LYS A 57 -13.72 0.89 5.08
CA LYS A 57 -14.88 0.08 4.66
C LYS A 57 -15.15 0.30 3.18
N SER A 58 -15.93 -0.58 2.56
CA SER A 58 -16.33 -0.45 1.16
C SER A 58 -17.05 0.89 0.92
N PRO A 59 -16.50 1.82 0.12
CA PRO A 59 -17.11 3.12 -0.09
C PRO A 59 -18.35 3.02 -0.99
N ARG A 60 -19.19 4.06 -0.93
CA ARG A 60 -20.41 4.22 -1.73
C ARG A 60 -20.07 4.74 -3.11
N LEU A 61 -20.62 4.11 -4.13
CA LEU A 61 -20.53 4.53 -5.52
C LEU A 61 -21.66 5.52 -5.84
N LEU A 62 -21.30 6.76 -6.15
CA LEU A 62 -22.24 7.80 -6.58
C LEU A 62 -22.67 7.57 -8.04
N PRO A 63 -23.75 8.24 -8.52
CA PRO A 63 -24.20 8.11 -9.91
C PRO A 63 -23.17 8.63 -10.95
N CYS A 64 -22.22 9.47 -10.52
CA CYS A 64 -21.06 9.87 -11.34
C CYS A 64 -19.91 8.85 -11.36
N LEU A 65 -20.07 7.68 -10.75
CA LEU A 65 -19.04 6.65 -10.59
C LEU A 65 -17.84 7.05 -9.72
N HIS A 66 -17.99 8.07 -8.87
CA HIS A 66 -17.00 8.39 -7.85
C HIS A 66 -17.34 7.73 -6.51
N HIS A 67 -16.31 7.41 -5.72
CA HIS A 67 -16.45 6.75 -4.43
C HIS A 67 -16.30 7.73 -3.26
N LEU A 68 -17.16 7.62 -2.25
CA LEU A 68 -17.06 8.33 -0.97
C LEU A 68 -17.34 7.38 0.20
N CYS A 69 -16.70 7.59 1.35
CA CYS A 69 -16.99 6.78 2.54
C CYS A 69 -18.37 7.15 3.12
N ASP A 70 -18.98 6.21 3.86
CA ASP A 70 -20.31 6.38 4.43
C ASP A 70 -20.43 7.65 5.28
N ASP A 71 -19.43 7.94 6.13
CA ASP A 71 -19.45 9.09 7.05
C ASP A 71 -19.38 10.42 6.30
N CYS A 72 -18.47 10.54 5.32
CA CYS A 72 -18.34 11.76 4.53
C CYS A 72 -19.52 11.98 3.60
N LEU A 73 -20.09 10.91 3.03
CA LEU A 73 -21.31 11.02 2.24
C LEU A 73 -22.51 11.42 3.09
N THR A 74 -22.61 10.89 4.31
CA THR A 74 -23.65 11.27 5.27
C THR A 74 -23.55 12.74 5.63
N ALA A 75 -22.33 13.23 5.90
CA ALA A 75 -22.10 14.65 6.17
C ALA A 75 -22.48 15.54 4.99
N LEU A 76 -22.15 15.15 3.74
CA LEU A 76 -22.52 15.90 2.53
C LEU A 76 -24.04 16.00 2.31
N MET A 77 -24.79 14.94 2.67
CA MET A 77 -26.23 14.86 2.44
C MET A 77 -27.05 15.42 3.61
N ARG A 78 -26.40 15.74 4.73
CA ARG A 78 -27.06 16.16 5.95
C ARG A 78 -27.91 17.40 5.69
N ASN A 79 -29.21 17.30 6.01
CA ASN A 79 -30.20 18.38 5.90
C ASN A 79 -30.36 18.97 4.48
N CYS A 80 -29.95 18.23 3.44
CA CYS A 80 -30.03 18.68 2.06
C CYS A 80 -30.91 17.74 1.23
N ILE A 81 -31.74 18.29 0.34
CA ILE A 81 -32.49 17.52 -0.66
C ILE A 81 -31.63 17.15 -1.88
N THR A 82 -30.52 17.86 -2.07
CA THR A 82 -29.56 17.64 -3.16
C THR A 82 -28.15 17.83 -2.65
N PHE A 83 -27.18 17.13 -3.24
CA PHE A 83 -25.76 17.30 -2.96
C PHE A 83 -24.95 17.46 -4.25
N ARG A 84 -23.72 17.97 -4.17
CA ARG A 84 -22.77 17.99 -5.29
C ARG A 84 -21.64 17.02 -5.01
N CYS A 85 -21.22 16.27 -6.02
CA CYS A 85 -20.03 15.44 -5.91
C CYS A 85 -18.78 16.34 -5.79
N PRO A 86 -17.92 16.17 -4.77
CA PRO A 86 -16.71 16.98 -4.62
C PRO A 86 -15.68 16.81 -5.74
N LEU A 87 -15.72 15.67 -6.46
CA LEU A 87 -14.75 15.34 -7.51
C LEU A 87 -15.11 15.92 -8.88
N CYS A 88 -16.40 15.93 -9.23
CA CYS A 88 -16.85 16.37 -10.56
C CYS A 88 -17.88 17.50 -10.54
N MET A 89 -18.25 17.99 -9.36
CA MET A 89 -19.19 19.09 -9.12
C MET A 89 -20.62 18.89 -9.65
N LYS A 90 -20.93 17.73 -10.23
CA LYS A 90 -22.29 17.37 -10.67
C LYS A 90 -23.25 17.28 -9.48
N LYS A 91 -24.46 17.82 -9.67
CA LYS A 91 -25.53 17.88 -8.66
C LYS A 91 -26.42 16.64 -8.76
N TYR A 92 -26.77 16.06 -7.62
CA TYR A 92 -27.62 14.87 -7.50
C TYR A 92 -28.68 15.08 -6.42
N TRP A 93 -29.83 14.42 -6.58
CA TRP A 93 -30.84 14.32 -5.53
C TRP A 93 -30.40 13.34 -4.45
N VAL A 94 -30.72 13.66 -3.19
CA VAL A 94 -30.53 12.73 -2.08
C VAL A 94 -31.64 11.68 -2.14
N PRO A 95 -31.33 10.38 -2.25
CA PRO A 95 -32.34 9.34 -2.23
C PRO A 95 -33.08 9.31 -0.89
N TRP A 96 -34.37 8.93 -0.89
CA TRP A 96 -35.17 8.70 0.32
C TRP A 96 -34.55 7.74 1.34
N GLN A 97 -33.81 6.70 0.92
CA GLN A 97 -33.07 5.81 1.83
C GLN A 97 -31.68 6.35 2.22
N GLY A 98 -31.40 7.62 1.90
CA GLY A 98 -30.12 8.29 2.16
C GLY A 98 -28.94 7.55 1.54
N ILE A 99 -27.86 7.40 2.31
CA ILE A 99 -26.62 6.77 1.85
C ILE A 99 -26.79 5.28 1.48
N LYS A 100 -27.79 4.59 2.05
CA LYS A 100 -28.00 3.15 1.84
C LYS A 100 -28.46 2.83 0.42
N ALA A 101 -29.03 3.81 -0.29
CA ALA A 101 -29.42 3.67 -1.68
C ALA A 101 -28.21 3.52 -2.62
N PHE A 102 -27.02 3.99 -2.23
CA PHE A 102 -25.82 3.86 -3.04
C PHE A 102 -25.15 2.50 -2.83
N LYS A 103 -24.80 1.86 -3.94
CA LYS A 103 -24.10 0.58 -3.95
C LYS A 103 -22.71 0.72 -3.35
N GLN A 104 -22.30 -0.24 -2.54
CA GLN A 104 -20.90 -0.37 -2.10
C GLN A 104 -20.08 -1.12 -3.15
N ASP A 105 -18.80 -0.76 -3.27
CA ASP A 105 -17.85 -1.50 -4.11
C ASP A 105 -16.86 -2.33 -3.27
N PRO A 106 -17.15 -3.62 -3.01
CA PRO A 106 -16.25 -4.48 -2.24
C PRO A 106 -14.92 -4.76 -2.94
N ARG A 107 -14.81 -4.49 -4.25
CA ARG A 107 -13.57 -4.70 -5.00
C ARG A 107 -12.46 -3.77 -4.53
N LEU A 108 -12.79 -2.53 -4.15
CA LEU A 108 -11.80 -1.59 -3.60
C LEU A 108 -11.24 -2.08 -2.25
N LEU A 109 -12.09 -2.67 -1.41
CA LEU A 109 -11.65 -3.26 -0.15
C LEU A 109 -10.72 -4.45 -0.37
N SER A 110 -11.07 -5.33 -1.32
CA SER A 110 -10.24 -6.46 -1.71
C SER A 110 -8.89 -6.00 -2.27
N LEU A 111 -8.89 -4.98 -3.14
CA LEU A 111 -7.69 -4.41 -3.73
C LEU A 111 -6.75 -3.84 -2.66
N ARG A 112 -7.30 -3.04 -1.75
CA ARG A 112 -6.56 -2.52 -0.59
C ARG A 112 -5.93 -3.63 0.23
N ASN A 113 -6.68 -4.70 0.54
CA ASN A 113 -6.17 -5.82 1.33
C ASN A 113 -5.01 -6.53 0.60
N LYS A 114 -5.15 -6.75 -0.71
CA LYS A 114 -4.10 -7.35 -1.55
C LYS A 114 -2.84 -6.47 -1.61
N LEU A 115 -2.99 -5.16 -1.73
CA LEU A 115 -1.87 -4.22 -1.68
C LEU A 115 -1.16 -4.28 -0.32
N LYS A 116 -1.90 -4.23 0.79
CA LYS A 116 -1.35 -4.38 2.15
C LYS A 116 -0.61 -5.71 2.31
N GLN A 117 -1.17 -6.80 1.80
CA GLN A 117 -0.52 -8.12 1.83
C GLN A 117 0.79 -8.11 1.02
N ALA A 118 0.78 -7.58 -0.20
CA ALA A 118 1.96 -7.50 -1.04
C ALA A 118 3.09 -6.66 -0.40
N MET A 119 2.75 -5.58 0.32
CA MET A 119 3.73 -4.80 1.08
C MET A 119 4.28 -5.58 2.28
N ASN A 120 3.45 -6.41 2.93
CA ASN A 120 3.84 -7.16 4.12
C ASN A 120 4.62 -8.46 3.82
N SER A 121 4.37 -9.11 2.68
CA SER A 121 5.04 -10.36 2.29
C SER A 121 6.57 -10.21 2.15
N ARG A 122 7.08 -9.00 1.88
CA ARG A 122 8.53 -8.74 1.87
C ARG A 122 9.19 -8.82 3.25
N ARG A 123 8.43 -8.66 4.34
CA ARG A 123 8.94 -8.75 5.72
C ARG A 123 8.87 -10.16 6.30
N THR A 124 7.93 -10.98 5.87
CA THR A 124 7.70 -12.33 6.42
C THR A 124 8.74 -13.34 5.97
N THR A 125 9.22 -13.26 4.73
CA THR A 125 10.26 -14.17 4.23
C THR A 125 11.59 -13.97 4.98
N LEU A 126 11.96 -12.71 5.22
CA LEU A 126 13.15 -12.38 6.04
C LEU A 126 13.01 -12.85 7.50
N ARG A 127 11.85 -12.65 8.13
CA ARG A 127 11.61 -13.13 9.50
C ARG A 127 11.59 -14.65 9.61
N HIS A 128 11.03 -15.36 8.64
CA HIS A 128 11.05 -16.82 8.62
C HIS A 128 12.47 -17.37 8.44
N LEU A 129 13.25 -16.78 7.53
CA LEU A 129 14.65 -17.17 7.29
C LEU A 129 15.55 -16.87 8.50
N LEU A 130 15.36 -15.71 9.14
CA LEU A 130 16.08 -15.36 10.37
C LEU A 130 15.65 -16.27 11.53
N ASN A 131 14.36 -16.54 11.73
CA ASN A 131 13.90 -17.43 12.79
C ASN A 131 14.34 -18.90 12.58
N SER A 132 14.48 -19.36 11.33
CA SER A 132 15.05 -20.68 11.04
C SER A 132 16.57 -20.74 11.18
N ALA A 133 17.27 -19.62 11.04
CA ALA A 133 18.72 -19.54 11.20
C ALA A 133 19.17 -19.38 12.67
N PHE A 134 18.31 -18.84 13.54
CA PHE A 134 18.60 -18.57 14.95
C PHE A 134 18.04 -19.60 15.95
N LEU A 135 17.44 -20.70 15.49
CA LEU A 135 17.05 -21.83 16.34
C LEU A 135 17.66 -23.16 15.88
N PRO A 136 19.00 -23.34 15.91
CA PRO A 136 19.58 -24.67 16.08
C PRO A 136 19.81 -24.93 17.57
N TRP A 137 19.04 -25.89 18.11
CA TRP A 137 19.22 -26.61 19.37
C TRP A 137 18.86 -25.93 20.71
N VAL A 138 17.70 -26.33 21.24
CA VAL A 138 17.56 -26.79 22.64
C VAL A 138 17.11 -28.24 22.59
#